data_AF-A0A2A4NQZ5-F1
#
_entry.id   AF-A0A2A4NQZ5-F1
#
_cell.length_a   1.000
_cell.length_b   1.000
_cell.length_c   1.000
_cell.angle_alpha   90.00
_cell.angle_beta   90.00
_cell.angle_gamma   90.00
#
_symmetry.space_group_name_H-M   'P 1'
#
loop_
_entity.id
_entity.type
_entity.pdbx_description
1 polymer ?
#
loop_
_entity_poly.entity_id
_entity_poly.type
_entity_poly.pdbx_seq_one_letter_code
_entity_poly.pdbx_strand_id
1 'polypeptide(L)' 'MLYSHDTFGLGHLRRSRALAAAITHADPTASALILTGSPVAGRFTFPTRVDHLRLPGVTKLSDGSYVSQSMDMTIEET' A
#
# COMPACT_ATOMS: atom_id res chain seq x y z
N MET A 1 12.11 2.03 -1.66
CA MET A 1 10.91 1.28 -1.27
C MET A 1 10.07 2.16 -0.35
N LEU A 2 8.77 2.31 -0.63
CA LEU A 2 7.84 3.09 0.20
C LEU A 2 6.80 2.14 0.79
N TYR A 3 6.67 2.13 2.11
CA TYR A 3 5.66 1.35 2.81
C TYR A 3 4.74 2.28 3.60
N SER A 4 3.44 2.02 3.53
CA SER A 4 2.49 2.62 4.45
C SER A 4 1.40 1.63 4.83
N HIS A 5 1.07 1.61 6.12
CA HIS A 5 0.00 0.78 6.64
C HIS A 5 -1.35 1.45 6.35
N ASP A 6 -1.84 1.22 5.14
CA ASP A 6 -3.10 1.76 4.65
C ASP A 6 -4.24 0.82 5.02
N THR A 7 -5.13 1.26 5.91
CA THR A 7 -6.45 0.65 6.08
C THR A 7 -7.37 1.09 4.93
N PHE A 8 -8.46 1.82 5.20
CA PHE A 8 -9.23 2.53 4.17
C PHE A 8 -8.57 3.85 3.72
N GLY A 9 -7.47 4.24 4.38
CA GLY A 9 -6.84 5.57 4.28
C GLY A 9 -6.19 5.84 2.92
N LEU A 10 -6.92 6.51 2.02
CA LEU A 10 -6.42 6.94 0.70
C LEU A 10 -5.28 7.97 0.78
N GLY A 11 -5.12 8.65 1.92
CA GLY A 11 -4.16 9.76 2.08
C GLY A 11 -2.71 9.31 1.97
N HIS A 12 -2.38 8.17 2.55
CA HIS A 12 -1.04 7.61 2.54
C HIS A 12 -0.66 7.09 1.14
N LEU A 13 -1.52 6.30 0.49
CA LEU A 13 -1.29 5.85 -0.89
C LEU A 13 -1.11 7.03 -1.86
N ARG A 14 -1.94 8.08 -1.75
CA ARG A 14 -1.81 9.29 -2.57
C ARG A 14 -0.49 10.02 -2.32
N ARG A 15 -0.07 10.14 -1.05
CA ARG A 15 1.20 10.78 -0.67
C ARG A 15 2.41 9.97 -1.16
N SER A 16 2.42 8.67 -0.93
CA SER A 16 3.47 7.77 -1.42
C SER A 16 3.61 7.83 -2.94
N ARG A 17 2.50 7.89 -3.67
CA ARG A 17 2.51 8.06 -5.13
C ARG A 17 3.13 9.39 -5.55
N ALA A 18 2.76 10.49 -4.88
CA ALA A 18 3.29 11.82 -5.21
C ALA A 18 4.81 11.89 -4.98
N LEU A 19 5.30 11.32 -3.87
CA LEU A 19 6.72 11.27 -3.57
C LEU A 19 7.47 10.38 -4.55
N ALA A 20 6.95 9.18 -4.84
CA ALA A 20 7.53 8.26 -5.82
C ALA A 20 7.66 8.92 -7.19
N ALA A 21 6.61 9.63 -7.64
CA ALA A 21 6.62 10.37 -8.89
C ALA A 21 7.71 11.45 -8.93
N ALA A 22 7.85 12.23 -7.85
CA ALA A 22 8.86 13.28 -7.77
C ALA A 22 10.27 12.70 -7.83
N ILE A 23 10.53 11.60 -7.11
CA ILE A 23 11.83 10.93 -7.10
C ILE A 23 12.18 10.37 -8.47
N THR A 24 11.27 9.60 -9.08
CA THR A 24 11.55 9.01 -10.40
C THR A 24 11.63 10.07 -11.49
N HIS A 25 10.90 11.19 -11.38
CA HIS A 25 11.05 12.30 -12.32
C HIS A 25 12.41 12.99 -12.19
N ALA A 26 12.89 13.21 -10.97
CA ALA A 26 14.18 13.85 -10.71
C ALA A 26 15.38 12.97 -11.10
N ASP A 27 15.25 11.66 -10.95
CA ASP A 27 16.28 10.68 -11.33
C ASP A 27 15.70 9.65 -12.33
N PRO A 28 16.05 9.74 -13.63
CA PRO A 28 15.62 8.79 -14.65
C PRO A 28 16.05 7.33 -14.40
N THR A 29 17.09 7.11 -13.59
CA THR A 29 17.60 5.77 -13.24
C THR A 29 16.89 5.18 -12.03
N ALA A 30 16.21 6.00 -11.23
CA ALA A 30 15.45 5.55 -10.09
C ALA A 30 14.14 4.86 -10.49
N SER A 31 13.75 3.86 -9.69
CA SER A 31 12.44 3.22 -9.72
C SER A 31 11.87 3.13 -8.31
N ALA A 32 10.55 3.00 -8.19
CA ALA A 32 9.87 2.93 -6.91
C ALA A 32 8.85 1.78 -6.87
N LEU A 33 8.80 1.10 -5.72
CA LEU A 33 7.77 0.11 -5.39
C LEU A 33 7.00 0.59 -4.15
N ILE A 34 5.66 0.62 -4.27
CA ILE A 34 4.74 0.98 -3.20
C ILE A 34 4.07 -0.29 -2.67
N LEU A 35 4.30 -0.61 -1.39
CA LEU A 35 3.57 -1.69 -0.69
C LEU A 35 2.39 -1.09 0.07
N THR A 36 1.18 -1.64 -0.14
CA THR A 36 -0.06 -1.15 0.50
C THR A 36 -1.02 -2.30 0.83
N GLY A 37 -1.73 -2.18 1.96
CA GLY A 37 -2.87 -3.05 2.30
C GLY A 37 -4.19 -2.58 1.70
N SER A 38 -4.22 -1.41 1.06
CA SER A 38 -5.46 -0.79 0.59
C SER A 38 -6.14 -1.63 -0.50
N PRO A 39 -7.44 -1.97 -0.37
CA PRO A 39 -8.16 -2.75 -1.37
C PRO A 39 -8.35 -2.00 -2.69
N VAL A 40 -8.15 -0.68 -2.71
CA VAL A 40 -8.30 0.16 -3.91
C VAL A 40 -6.98 0.45 -4.62
N ALA A 41 -5.87 -0.16 -4.21
CA ALA A 41 -4.56 0.05 -4.85
C ALA A 41 -4.62 -0.15 -6.37
N GLY A 42 -5.30 -1.21 -6.83
CA GLY A 42 -5.50 -1.49 -8.26
C GLY A 42 -6.41 -0.50 -9.01
N ARG A 43 -7.03 0.47 -8.33
CA ARG A 43 -7.83 1.54 -8.95
C ARG A 43 -7.01 2.80 -9.27
N PHE A 44 -5.75 2.86 -8.85
CA PHE A 44 -4.89 4.00 -9.14
C PHE A 44 -4.03 3.72 -10.36
N THR A 45 -3.91 4.73 -11.25
CA THR A 45 -2.83 4.76 -12.24
C THR A 45 -1.54 5.14 -11.54
N PHE A 46 -0.49 4.37 -11.74
CA PHE A 46 0.83 4.68 -11.21
C PHE A 46 1.69 5.42 -12.26
N PRO A 47 2.53 6.38 -11.82
CA PRO A 47 3.48 7.05 -12.71
C PRO A 47 4.47 6.07 -13.34
N THR A 48 5.09 6.46 -14.46
CA THR A 48 6.18 5.70 -15.08
C THR A 48 7.28 5.36 -14.06
N ARG A 49 7.78 4.11 -14.09
CA ARG A 49 8.79 3.58 -13.15
C ARG A 49 8.34 3.49 -11.69
N VAL A 50 7.03 3.53 -11.44
CA VAL A 50 6.44 3.29 -10.12
C VAL A 50 5.50 2.09 -10.22
N ASP A 51 5.83 1.01 -9.51
CA ASP A 51 4.99 -0.16 -9.36
C ASP A 51 4.37 -0.23 -7.96
N HIS A 52 3.40 -1.13 -7.79
CA HIS A 52 2.77 -1.38 -6.50
C HIS A 52 2.57 -2.87 -6.24
N LEU A 53 2.65 -3.25 -4.97
CA LEU A 53 2.32 -4.58 -4.48
C LEU A 53 1.26 -4.45 -3.40
N ARG A 54 0.10 -5.08 -3.63
CA ARG A 54 -0.93 -5.20 -2.60
C ARG A 54 -0.60 -6.38 -1.71
N LEU A 55 -0.42 -6.13 -0.42
CA LEU A 55 -0.27 -7.22 0.54
C LEU A 55 -1.64 -7.88 0.80
N PRO A 56 -1.71 -9.21 0.93
CA PRO A 56 -2.93 -9.88 1.37
C PRO A 56 -3.33 -9.30 2.72
N GLY A 57 -4.54 -8.72 2.79
CA GLY A 57 -4.87 -7.76 3.83
C GLY A 57 -5.27 -8.41 5.15
N VAL A 58 -4.79 -7.83 6.24
CA VAL A 58 -5.55 -7.77 7.49
C VAL A 58 -6.56 -6.64 7.34
N THR A 59 -7.84 -6.96 7.13
CA THR A 59 -8.90 -5.96 6.96
C THR A 59 -9.31 -5.45 8.32
N LYS A 60 -9.13 -4.15 8.57
CA LYS A 60 -9.67 -3.51 9.76
C LYS A 60 -11.18 -3.37 9.62
N LEU A 61 -11.94 -4.13 10.41
CA LEU A 61 -13.39 -4.05 10.49
C LEU A 61 -13.80 -2.72 11.15
N SER A 62 -15.04 -2.30 10.89
CA SER A 62 -15.60 -1.04 11.40
C SER A 62 -15.69 -0.98 12.92
N ASP A 63 -15.60 -2.12 13.60
CA ASP A 63 -15.53 -2.26 15.06
C ASP A 63 -14.09 -2.14 15.62
N GLY A 64 -13.08 -1.95 14.76
CA GLY A 64 -11.68 -1.80 15.14
C GLY A 64 -10.88 -3.11 15.16
N SER A 65 -11.51 -4.26 14.96
CA SER A 65 -10.83 -5.55 14.85
C SER A 65 -10.12 -5.71 13.50
N TYR A 66 -9.15 -6.63 13.42
CA TYR A 66 -8.37 -6.90 12.21
C TYR A 66 -8.62 -8.35 11.77
N VAL A 67 -8.86 -8.59 10.47
CA VAL A 67 -9.09 -9.95 9.93
C VAL A 67 -8.12 -10.26 8.80
N SER A 68 -7.24 -11.24 8.99
CA SER A 68 -6.34 -11.74 7.93
C SER A 68 -7.14 -12.40 6.80
N GLN A 69 -6.90 -12.00 5.55
CA GLN A 69 -7.52 -12.61 4.36
C GLN A 69 -6.67 -13.70 3.71
N SER A 70 -5.60 -14.16 4.36
CA SER A 70 -4.87 -15.33 3.90
C SER A 70 -4.21 -16.04 5.08
N MET A 71 -4.56 -17.32 5.22
CA MET A 71 -4.13 -18.29 6.23
C MET A 71 -4.84 -18.12 7.58
N ASP A 72 -5.42 -19.23 8.05
CA ASP A 72 -6.04 -19.44 9.36
C ASP A 72 -5.07 -19.07 10.50
N MET A 73 -4.85 -17.79 10.73
CA MET A 73 -4.15 -17.29 11.90
C MET A 73 -4.94 -16.11 12.45
N THR A 74 -5.58 -16.37 13.59
CA THR A 74 -6.14 -15.37 14.48
C THR A 74 -5.01 -14.50 15.05
N ILE A 75 -5.27 -13.21 15.23
CA ILE A 75 -4.28 -12.19 15.65
C ILE A 75 -3.90 -12.31 17.14
N GLU A 76 -4.31 -13.39 17.80
CA GLU A 76 -4.15 -13.60 19.25
C GLU A 76 -2.89 -14.39 19.63
N GLU A 77 -1.96 -14.63 18.70
CA GLU A 77 -0.68 -15.30 18.96
C GLU A 77 0.54 -14.37 18.79
N THR A 78 0.60 -13.26 19.53
CA THR A 78 1.88 -12.56 19.80
C THR A 78 1.94 -12.07 21.23
#